data_AF-A0A3N5FFN0-F1
#
_entry.id   AF-A0A3N5FFN0-F1
#
_cell.length_a   1.000
_cell.length_b   1.000
_cell.length_c   1.000
_cell.angle_alpha   90.00
_cell.angle_beta   90.00
_cell.angle_gamma   90.00
#
_symmetry.space_group_name_H-M   'P 1'
#
loop_
_entity.id
_entity.type
_entity.pdbx_description
1 polymer ?
#
loop_
_entity_poly.entity_id
_entity_poly.type
_entity_poly.pdbx_seq_one_letter_code
_entity_poly.pdbx_strand_id
1 'polypeptide(L)'
;METNIAVFRGKEIRKTIHENEWWFSIIDVIEVLTGSDRPRKYWSDLKNKMILEGYSEVSEKIGQLKMIAPDGKMRLTDCANTETMFRIIQSIPSPKAEPFKRWLARVGYERVKEIEDPELATKRTKAIYRAKGYPDDWIEKRMRGIAIRAELTDEWKNRDVKGEPEYAILTAEISKAAFGLTPAEYKELKGLERENLRDHMTDLELIFSMLGEAATTEITRVQDAQGFDENRTAARKGGRIAGEAREKLEIETKRKVVTPENYLLEPESRKRLKGKNK
;
A
#
# COMPACT_ATOMS: atom_id res chain seq x y z
N MET A 1 -12.59 -3.31 10.68
CA MET A 1 -12.07 -4.65 11.03
C MET A 1 -10.94 -4.43 12.01
N GLU A 2 -11.06 -4.98 13.21
CA GLU A 2 -10.00 -4.91 14.23
C GLU A 2 -8.76 -5.63 13.69
N THR A 3 -7.77 -4.87 13.23
CA THR A 3 -6.42 -5.36 12.93
C THR A 3 -5.63 -5.53 14.23
N ASN A 4 -6.27 -6.06 15.28
CA ASN A 4 -5.55 -6.57 16.43
C ASN A 4 -4.85 -7.82 15.91
N ILE A 5 -3.56 -7.70 15.58
CA ILE A 5 -2.70 -8.86 15.49
C ILE A 5 -2.92 -9.59 16.82
N ALA A 6 -3.63 -10.72 16.79
CA ALA A 6 -4.08 -11.47 17.97
C ALA A 6 -2.93 -11.81 18.93
N VAL A 7 -1.69 -11.67 18.44
CA VAL A 7 -0.44 -11.80 19.19
C VAL A 7 -0.33 -10.81 20.36
N PHE A 8 -0.85 -9.58 20.27
CA PHE A 8 -0.66 -8.58 21.32
C PHE A 8 -1.71 -8.61 22.45
N ARG A 9 -2.66 -9.56 22.42
CA ARG A 9 -3.65 -9.83 23.49
C ARG A 9 -4.31 -8.58 24.12
N GLY A 10 -4.60 -7.57 23.30
CA GLY A 10 -5.26 -6.33 23.75
C GLY A 10 -4.39 -5.35 24.54
N LYS A 11 -3.09 -5.63 24.75
CA LYS A 11 -2.15 -4.62 25.25
C LYS A 11 -1.77 -3.67 24.12
N GLU A 12 -1.95 -2.39 24.36
CA GLU A 12 -1.59 -1.34 23.41
C GLU A 12 -0.06 -1.19 23.35
N ILE A 13 0.50 -1.28 22.14
CA ILE A 13 1.91 -1.00 21.88
C ILE A 13 2.02 0.46 21.48
N ARG A 14 2.78 1.26 22.24
CA ARG A 14 2.99 2.67 21.88
C ARG A 14 3.73 2.77 20.54
N LYS A 15 3.23 3.66 19.69
CA LYS A 15 3.76 3.90 18.35
C LYS A 15 3.79 5.39 18.03
N THR A 16 4.74 5.79 17.18
CA THR A 16 4.85 7.14 16.65
C THR A 16 5.27 7.08 15.18
N ILE A 17 5.02 8.15 14.44
CA ILE A 17 5.61 8.33 13.11
C ILE A 17 6.99 8.94 13.29
N HIS A 18 8.00 8.33 12.69
CA HIS A 18 9.38 8.84 12.61
C HIS A 18 9.94 8.46 11.24
N GLU A 19 10.60 9.41 10.57
CA GLU A 19 11.12 9.23 9.20
C GLU A 19 10.06 8.71 8.20
N ASN A 20 8.82 9.20 8.33
CA ASN A 20 7.66 8.79 7.52
C ASN A 20 7.26 7.31 7.63
N GLU A 21 7.78 6.58 8.63
CA GLU A 21 7.42 5.20 8.94
C GLU A 21 6.82 5.07 10.36
N TRP A 22 6.14 3.94 10.61
CA TRP A 22 5.68 3.60 11.96
C TRP A 22 6.82 3.01 12.79
N TRP A 23 7.07 3.62 13.94
CA TRP A 23 8.02 3.17 14.95
C TRP A 23 7.30 2.76 16.22
N PHE A 24 7.75 1.68 16.84
CA PHE A 24 7.09 1.03 17.96
C PHE A 24 8.01 0.95 19.18
N SER A 25 7.45 1.08 20.38
CA SER A 25 8.20 0.94 21.62
C SER A 25 8.70 -0.50 21.82
N ILE A 26 10.01 -0.66 21.94
CA ILE A 26 10.63 -1.98 22.14
C ILE A 26 10.28 -2.56 23.51
N ILE A 27 10.24 -1.72 24.54
CA ILE A 27 9.95 -2.16 25.89
C ILE A 27 8.51 -2.68 26.03
N ASP A 28 7.55 -2.08 25.34
CA ASP A 28 6.15 -2.52 25.35
C ASP A 28 6.02 -3.89 24.66
N VAL A 29 6.68 -4.07 23.52
CA VAL A 29 6.70 -5.35 22.81
C VAL A 29 7.34 -6.45 23.67
N ILE A 30 8.44 -6.15 24.34
CA ILE A 30 9.09 -7.08 25.27
C ILE A 30 8.15 -7.42 26.42
N GLU A 31 7.49 -6.44 27.03
CA GLU A 31 6.55 -6.68 28.11
C GLU A 31 5.42 -7.63 27.69
N VAL A 32 4.84 -7.40 26.50
CA VAL A 32 3.75 -8.25 25.97
C VAL A 32 4.25 -9.65 25.66
N LEU A 33 5.39 -9.77 24.98
CA LEU A 33 5.91 -11.04 24.48
C LEU A 33 6.72 -11.84 25.51
N THR A 34 7.03 -11.28 26.67
CA THR A 34 7.71 -12.01 27.76
C THR A 34 6.83 -12.12 29.00
N GLY A 35 5.98 -11.12 29.27
CA GLY A 35 5.35 -10.94 30.58
C GLY A 35 6.32 -10.54 31.69
N SER A 36 7.53 -10.08 31.35
CA SER A 36 8.49 -9.61 32.35
C SER A 36 7.93 -8.41 33.09
N ASP A 37 8.13 -8.41 34.41
CA ASP A 37 7.93 -7.29 35.33
C ASP A 37 9.00 -6.19 35.17
N ARG A 38 10.13 -6.51 34.53
CA ARG A 38 11.27 -5.62 34.30
C ARG A 38 11.66 -5.57 32.81
N PRO A 39 10.76 -5.16 31.90
CA PRO A 39 10.97 -5.21 30.45
C PRO A 39 12.18 -4.39 29.98
N ARG A 40 12.52 -3.29 30.68
CA ARG A 40 13.74 -2.50 30.41
C ARG A 40 15.03 -3.27 30.67
N LYS A 41 15.09 -4.02 31.76
CA LYS A 41 16.26 -4.84 32.09
C LYS A 41 16.37 -6.00 31.09
N TYR A 42 15.24 -6.68 30.83
CA TYR A 42 15.16 -7.72 29.82
C TYR A 42 15.67 -7.22 28.46
N TRP A 43 15.25 -6.02 28.04
CA TRP A 43 15.72 -5.40 26.81
C TRP A 43 17.23 -5.20 26.80
N SER A 44 17.81 -4.65 27.87
CA SER A 44 19.26 -4.45 27.97
C SER A 44 20.02 -5.77 27.82
N ASP A 45 19.56 -6.82 28.50
CA ASP A 45 20.17 -8.14 28.46
C ASP A 45 20.03 -8.77 27.06
N LEU A 46 18.84 -8.66 26.44
CA LEU A 46 18.57 -9.14 25.09
C LEU A 46 19.42 -8.42 24.05
N LYS A 47 19.52 -7.09 24.14
CA LYS A 47 20.32 -6.26 23.23
C LYS A 47 21.80 -6.69 23.26
N ASN A 48 22.36 -6.87 24.46
CA ASN A 48 23.73 -7.35 24.63
C ASN A 48 23.92 -8.73 23.99
N LYS A 49 22.98 -9.64 24.20
CA LYS A 49 23.02 -10.97 23.57
C LYS A 49 22.98 -10.89 22.04
N MET A 50 22.12 -10.06 21.48
CA MET A 50 22.01 -9.88 20.02
C MET A 50 23.30 -9.32 19.41
N ILE A 51 23.96 -8.39 20.09
CA ILE A 51 25.26 -7.85 19.67
C ILE A 51 26.33 -8.96 19.67
N LEU A 52 26.37 -9.80 20.71
CA LEU A 52 27.29 -10.93 20.80
C LEU A 52 27.03 -12.00 19.71
N GLU A 53 25.78 -12.18 19.31
CA GLU A 53 25.38 -13.05 18.18
C GLU A 53 25.72 -12.45 16.80
N GLY A 54 26.33 -11.26 16.75
CA GLY A 54 26.77 -10.60 15.52
C GLY A 54 25.75 -9.63 14.91
N TYR A 55 24.63 -9.38 15.58
CA TYR A 55 23.67 -8.36 15.14
C TYR A 55 24.00 -7.01 15.79
N SER A 56 25.12 -6.41 15.37
CA SER A 56 25.63 -5.12 15.88
C SER A 56 24.79 -3.91 15.41
N GLU A 57 24.16 -4.03 14.23
CA GLU A 57 23.29 -3.00 13.63
C GLU A 57 22.06 -2.65 14.50
N VAL A 58 21.73 -3.46 15.50
CA VAL A 58 20.63 -3.20 16.46
C VAL A 58 20.75 -1.81 17.06
N SER A 59 21.96 -1.38 17.40
CA SER A 59 22.15 -0.08 18.05
C SER A 59 21.97 1.09 17.09
N GLU A 60 22.26 0.89 15.80
CA GLU A 60 22.13 1.90 14.75
C GLU A 60 20.68 2.01 14.25
N LYS A 61 19.97 0.88 14.20
CA LYS A 61 18.58 0.78 13.74
C LYS A 61 17.53 1.09 14.82
N ILE A 62 17.97 1.52 16.01
CA ILE A 62 17.12 1.89 17.14
C ILE A 62 17.25 3.38 17.43
N GLY A 63 16.10 4.03 17.57
CA GLY A 63 15.97 5.45 17.86
C GLY A 63 15.38 5.68 19.23
N GLN A 64 15.89 6.69 19.96
CA GLN A 64 15.27 7.13 21.21
C GLN A 64 14.24 8.21 20.94
N LEU A 65 12.96 7.83 20.98
CA LEU A 65 11.84 8.72 20.70
C LEU A 65 11.08 9.04 21.98
N LYS A 66 10.54 10.26 22.07
CA LYS A 66 9.68 10.65 23.20
C LYS A 66 8.29 10.04 23.00
N MET A 67 7.86 9.23 23.96
CA MET A 67 6.51 8.66 24.01
C MET A 67 5.87 8.93 25.36
N ILE A 68 4.53 8.98 25.39
CA ILE A 68 3.75 9.08 26.63
C ILE A 68 4.01 7.80 27.45
N ALA A 69 4.44 7.95 28.69
CA ALA A 69 4.58 6.85 29.64
C ALA A 69 3.25 6.63 30.40
N PRO A 70 3.08 5.50 31.13
CA PRO A 70 1.84 5.22 31.87
C PRO A 70 1.44 6.28 32.90
N ASP A 71 2.39 7.09 33.38
CA ASP A 71 2.16 8.22 34.28
C ASP A 71 1.80 9.53 33.55
N GLY A 72 1.51 9.46 32.25
CA GLY A 72 1.15 10.60 31.40
C GLY A 72 2.32 11.48 30.97
N LYS A 73 3.55 11.22 31.44
CA LYS A 73 4.72 12.06 31.13
C LYS A 73 5.42 11.58 29.86
N MET A 74 5.88 12.53 29.04
CA MET A 74 6.71 12.22 27.88
C MET A 74 8.11 11.76 28.33
N ARG A 75 8.52 10.57 27.93
CA ARG A 75 9.86 10.02 28.19
C ARG A 75 10.50 9.44 26.95
N LEU A 76 11.82 9.52 26.90
CA LEU A 76 12.59 8.81 25.90
C LEU A 76 12.48 7.29 26.13
N THR A 77 12.25 6.57 25.03
CA THR A 77 12.24 5.12 25.01
C THR A 77 12.84 4.63 23.70
N ASP A 78 13.54 3.50 23.76
CA ASP A 78 14.05 2.84 22.57
C ASP A 78 12.86 2.38 21.71
N CYS A 79 12.90 2.76 20.44
CA CYS A 79 11.90 2.48 19.43
C CYS A 79 12.59 1.90 18.20
N ALA A 80 11.83 1.11 17.45
CA ALA A 80 12.30 0.58 16.17
C ALA A 80 11.18 0.56 15.14
N ASN A 81 11.55 0.61 13.86
CA ASN A 81 10.62 0.37 12.76
C ASN A 81 10.19 -1.11 12.71
N THR A 82 9.28 -1.43 11.77
CA THR A 82 8.67 -2.76 11.67
C THR A 82 9.69 -3.88 11.43
N GLU A 83 10.66 -3.67 10.54
CA GLU A 83 11.67 -4.68 10.18
C GLU A 83 12.56 -5.02 11.39
N THR A 84 13.13 -3.99 12.01
CA THR A 84 13.98 -4.15 13.21
C THR A 84 13.18 -4.79 14.34
N MET A 85 11.91 -4.43 14.52
CA MET A 85 11.04 -5.06 15.51
C MET A 85 10.86 -6.56 15.23
N PHE A 86 10.61 -6.97 13.99
CA PHE A 86 10.49 -8.38 13.63
C PHE A 86 11.77 -9.16 13.93
N ARG A 87 12.94 -8.53 13.73
CA ARG A 87 14.23 -9.14 14.08
C ARG A 87 14.44 -9.25 15.59
N ILE A 88 14.05 -8.24 16.38
CA ILE A 88 14.09 -8.29 17.86
C ILE A 88 13.20 -9.43 18.37
N ILE A 89 11.97 -9.56 17.87
CA ILE A 89 11.01 -10.58 18.31
C ILE A 89 11.57 -12.00 18.11
N GLN A 90 12.31 -12.25 17.03
CA GLN A 90 12.96 -13.55 16.80
C GLN A 90 13.94 -13.93 17.90
N SER A 91 14.63 -12.96 18.51
CA SER A 91 15.58 -13.20 19.60
C SER A 91 14.93 -13.37 20.97
N ILE A 92 13.61 -13.17 21.14
CA ILE A 92 12.94 -13.32 22.44
C ILE A 92 12.69 -14.81 22.78
N PRO A 93 13.36 -15.43 23.77
CA PRO A 93 13.11 -16.81 24.18
C PRO A 93 11.86 -16.94 25.07
N SER A 94 10.66 -16.72 24.52
CA SER A 94 9.41 -16.80 25.28
C SER A 94 8.33 -17.60 24.54
N PRO A 95 7.56 -18.46 25.25
CA PRO A 95 6.39 -19.13 24.66
C PRO A 95 5.34 -18.15 24.10
N LYS A 96 5.26 -16.91 24.61
CA LYS A 96 4.35 -15.90 24.08
C LYS A 96 4.81 -15.31 22.75
N ALA A 97 6.10 -15.38 22.44
CA ALA A 97 6.63 -14.96 21.15
C ALA A 97 6.48 -16.04 20.07
N GLU A 98 6.34 -17.32 20.46
CA GLU A 98 6.29 -18.47 19.55
C GLU A 98 5.23 -18.36 18.45
N PRO A 99 3.96 -17.95 18.72
CA PRO A 99 2.98 -17.76 17.67
C PRO A 99 3.42 -16.75 16.59
N PHE A 100 4.11 -15.67 17.01
CA PHE A 100 4.64 -14.68 16.08
C PHE A 100 5.81 -15.23 15.27
N LYS A 101 6.71 -15.99 15.90
CA LYS A 101 7.84 -16.63 15.20
C LYS A 101 7.35 -17.65 14.17
N ARG A 102 6.36 -18.48 14.52
CA ARG A 102 5.72 -19.39 13.57
C ARG A 102 5.05 -18.66 12.41
N TRP A 103 4.41 -17.53 12.69
CA TRP A 103 3.85 -16.69 11.64
C TRP A 103 4.94 -16.14 10.71
N LEU A 104 6.05 -15.60 11.24
CA LEU A 104 7.19 -15.16 10.42
C LEU A 104 7.78 -16.30 9.59
N ALA A 105 7.97 -17.49 10.19
CA ALA A 105 8.47 -18.67 9.49
C ALA A 105 7.52 -19.09 8.35
N ARG A 106 6.21 -19.07 8.59
CA ARG A 106 5.20 -19.33 7.57
C ARG A 106 5.25 -18.30 6.44
N VAL A 107 5.38 -17.01 6.76
CA VAL A 107 5.51 -15.96 5.74
C VAL A 107 6.76 -16.20 4.87
N GLY A 108 7.90 -16.54 5.50
CA GLY A 108 9.13 -16.90 4.80
C GLY A 108 8.96 -18.12 3.88
N TYR A 109 8.32 -19.17 4.38
CA TYR A 109 8.00 -20.36 3.57
C TYR A 109 7.07 -20.03 2.39
N GLU A 110 6.04 -19.22 2.61
CA GLU A 110 5.16 -18.74 1.54
C GLU A 110 5.93 -17.90 0.50
N ARG A 111 6.92 -17.10 0.90
CA ARG A 111 7.79 -16.38 -0.06
C ARG A 111 8.59 -17.35 -0.93
N VAL A 112 9.18 -18.40 -0.34
CA VAL A 112 9.95 -19.41 -1.09
C VAL A 112 9.04 -20.11 -2.10
N LYS A 113 7.85 -20.52 -1.69
CA LYS A 113 6.86 -21.11 -2.61
C LYS A 113 6.45 -20.18 -3.75
N GLU A 114 6.31 -18.89 -3.49
CA GLU A 114 5.99 -17.92 -4.53
C GLU A 114 7.13 -17.72 -5.54
N ILE A 115 8.38 -17.99 -5.17
CA ILE A 115 9.51 -17.97 -6.10
C ILE A 115 9.47 -19.21 -7.01
N GLU A 116 9.11 -20.36 -6.46
CA GLU A 116 8.95 -21.61 -7.22
C GLU A 116 7.71 -21.59 -8.13
N ASP A 117 6.59 -21.05 -7.64
CA ASP A 117 5.33 -20.88 -8.36
C ASP A 117 4.83 -19.42 -8.24
N PRO A 118 5.20 -18.54 -9.19
CA PRO A 118 4.76 -17.14 -9.21
C PRO A 118 3.24 -16.94 -9.25
N GLU A 119 2.44 -17.93 -9.68
CA GLU A 119 0.98 -17.80 -9.64
C GLU A 119 0.46 -17.68 -8.19
N LEU A 120 1.17 -18.26 -7.22
CA LEU A 120 0.80 -18.14 -5.81
C LEU A 120 0.82 -16.68 -5.35
N ALA A 121 1.75 -15.86 -5.85
CA ALA A 121 1.80 -14.43 -5.54
C ALA A 121 0.57 -13.69 -6.09
N THR A 122 0.12 -14.07 -7.29
CA THR A 122 -1.12 -13.55 -7.88
C THR A 122 -2.35 -13.97 -7.08
N LYS A 123 -2.45 -15.24 -6.68
CA LYS A 123 -3.52 -15.78 -5.84
C LYS A 123 -3.56 -15.06 -4.48
N ARG A 124 -2.39 -14.82 -3.86
CA ARG A 124 -2.27 -14.07 -2.61
C ARG A 124 -2.77 -12.63 -2.78
N THR A 125 -2.40 -11.97 -3.86
CA THR A 125 -2.84 -10.59 -4.15
C THR A 125 -4.36 -10.51 -4.22
N LYS A 126 -5.01 -11.44 -4.94
CA LYS A 126 -6.48 -11.52 -4.98
C LYS A 126 -7.08 -11.77 -3.60
N ALA A 127 -6.51 -12.68 -2.81
CA ALA A 127 -6.96 -12.96 -1.45
C ALA A 127 -6.86 -11.75 -0.51
N ILE A 128 -5.82 -10.92 -0.66
CA ILE A 128 -5.65 -9.68 0.13
C ILE A 128 -6.79 -8.70 -0.17
N TYR A 129 -7.14 -8.47 -1.44
CA TYR A 129 -8.26 -7.60 -1.77
C TYR A 129 -9.60 -8.16 -1.30
N ARG A 130 -9.83 -9.48 -1.43
CA ARG A 130 -11.04 -10.12 -0.87
C ARG A 130 -11.16 -9.88 0.64
N ALA A 131 -10.06 -10.05 1.38
CA ALA A 131 -10.03 -9.82 2.82
C ALA A 131 -10.31 -8.35 3.19
N LYS A 132 -9.95 -7.40 2.32
CA LYS A 132 -10.32 -5.99 2.47
C LYS A 132 -11.78 -5.69 2.10
N GLY A 133 -12.53 -6.65 1.56
CA GLY A 133 -13.96 -6.54 1.27
C GLY A 133 -14.31 -6.13 -0.17
N TYR A 134 -13.33 -6.09 -1.07
CA TYR A 134 -13.54 -5.79 -2.49
C TYR A 134 -14.26 -6.94 -3.21
N PRO A 135 -15.18 -6.64 -4.16
CA PRO A 135 -15.87 -7.67 -4.93
C PRO A 135 -14.96 -8.29 -6.00
N ASP A 136 -15.18 -9.57 -6.33
CA ASP A 136 -14.31 -10.34 -7.22
C ASP A 136 -14.17 -9.71 -8.62
N ASP A 137 -15.25 -9.18 -9.17
CA ASP A 137 -15.27 -8.55 -10.49
C ASP A 137 -14.46 -7.25 -10.51
N TRP A 138 -14.43 -6.49 -9.42
CA TRP A 138 -13.54 -5.34 -9.27
C TRP A 138 -12.09 -5.79 -9.13
N ILE A 139 -11.82 -6.87 -8.38
CA ILE A 139 -10.47 -7.41 -8.20
C ILE A 139 -9.86 -7.82 -9.53
N GLU A 140 -10.60 -8.52 -10.39
CA GLU A 140 -10.09 -8.90 -11.72
C GLU A 140 -9.76 -7.67 -12.58
N LYS A 141 -10.61 -6.63 -12.57
CA LYS A 141 -10.33 -5.35 -13.27
C LYS A 141 -9.08 -4.68 -12.71
N ARG A 142 -8.94 -4.64 -11.38
CA ARG A 142 -7.78 -4.05 -10.72
C ARG A 142 -6.48 -4.78 -11.09
N MET A 143 -6.50 -6.11 -11.12
CA MET A 143 -5.35 -6.94 -11.53
C MET A 143 -4.95 -6.68 -12.98
N ARG A 144 -5.92 -6.58 -13.90
CA ARG A 144 -5.63 -6.19 -15.30
C ARG A 144 -5.04 -4.79 -15.40
N GLY A 145 -5.56 -3.85 -14.62
CA GLY A 145 -5.01 -2.49 -14.55
C GLY A 145 -3.56 -2.43 -14.03
N ILE A 146 -3.15 -3.34 -13.13
CA ILE A 146 -1.74 -3.45 -12.72
C ILE A 146 -0.88 -3.85 -13.92
N ALA A 147 -1.31 -4.85 -14.70
CA ALA A 147 -0.56 -5.33 -15.86
C ALA A 147 -0.44 -4.26 -16.95
N ILE A 148 -1.54 -3.58 -17.30
CA ILE A 148 -1.55 -2.50 -18.30
C ILE A 148 -0.64 -1.35 -17.88
N ARG A 149 -0.68 -0.96 -16.60
CA ARG A 149 0.21 0.09 -16.08
C ARG A 149 1.67 -0.33 -16.10
N ALA A 150 1.98 -1.57 -15.75
CA ALA A 150 3.35 -2.10 -15.78
C ALA A 150 3.91 -2.05 -17.21
N GLU A 151 3.11 -2.49 -18.19
CA GLU A 151 3.47 -2.43 -19.61
C GLU A 151 3.77 -0.99 -20.07
N LEU A 152 2.91 -0.03 -19.71
CA LEU A 152 3.14 1.38 -20.03
C LEU A 152 4.43 1.92 -19.41
N THR A 153 4.71 1.60 -18.14
CA THR A 153 5.95 2.05 -17.48
C THR A 153 7.20 1.40 -18.06
N ASP A 154 7.12 0.13 -18.45
CA ASP A 154 8.22 -0.57 -19.12
C ASP A 154 8.48 0.03 -20.51
N GLU A 155 7.43 0.38 -21.25
CA GLU A 155 7.55 1.07 -22.54
C GLU A 155 8.25 2.43 -22.38
N TRP A 156 7.88 3.23 -21.38
CA TRP A 156 8.57 4.49 -21.08
C TRP A 156 10.03 4.29 -20.68
N LYS A 157 10.32 3.26 -19.88
CA LYS A 157 11.70 2.91 -19.50
C LYS A 157 12.56 2.59 -20.71
N ASN A 158 12.02 1.89 -21.70
CA ASN A 158 12.72 1.53 -22.92
C ASN A 158 12.92 2.71 -23.89
N ARG A 159 12.35 3.87 -23.59
CA ARG A 159 12.34 5.09 -24.42
C ARG A 159 12.98 6.29 -23.72
N ASP A 160 13.93 6.02 -22.82
CA ASP A 160 14.73 7.03 -22.11
C ASP A 160 13.92 8.03 -21.25
N VAL A 161 12.73 7.64 -20.79
CA VAL A 161 11.97 8.42 -19.79
C VAL A 161 12.56 8.14 -18.39
N LYS A 162 12.95 9.21 -17.69
CA LYS A 162 13.70 9.17 -16.43
C LYS A 162 12.81 8.91 -15.23
N GLY A 163 12.50 7.63 -14.99
CA GLY A 163 12.02 7.10 -13.71
C GLY A 163 10.83 7.84 -13.07
N GLU A 164 10.74 7.75 -11.74
CA GLU A 164 9.56 8.14 -10.96
C GLU A 164 9.06 9.59 -11.17
N PRO A 165 9.91 10.65 -11.21
CA PRO A 165 9.42 12.01 -11.39
C PRO A 165 8.72 12.21 -12.74
N GLU A 166 9.30 11.66 -13.81
CA GLU A 166 8.72 11.77 -15.15
C GLU A 166 7.48 10.89 -15.31
N TYR A 167 7.48 9.68 -14.75
CA TYR A 167 6.31 8.78 -14.77
C TYR A 167 5.11 9.39 -14.03
N ALA A 168 5.35 10.12 -12.95
CA ALA A 168 4.30 10.84 -12.23
C ALA A 168 3.66 11.93 -13.11
N ILE A 169 4.47 12.68 -13.86
CA ILE A 169 3.98 13.71 -14.78
C ILE A 169 3.20 13.08 -15.94
N LEU A 170 3.75 12.05 -16.58
CA LEU A 170 3.07 11.36 -17.69
C LEU A 170 1.75 10.73 -17.24
N THR A 171 1.73 10.09 -16.06
CA THR A 171 0.50 9.59 -15.45
C THR A 171 -0.50 10.73 -15.18
N ALA A 172 -0.03 11.90 -14.76
CA ALA A 172 -0.89 13.05 -14.52
C ALA A 172 -1.49 13.61 -15.82
N GLU A 173 -0.74 13.62 -16.91
CA GLU A 173 -1.22 14.03 -18.23
C GLU A 173 -2.32 13.08 -18.75
N ILE A 174 -2.15 11.76 -18.58
CA ILE A 174 -3.18 10.77 -18.92
C ILE A 174 -4.44 11.02 -18.08
N SER A 175 -4.29 11.14 -16.75
CA SER A 175 -5.42 11.37 -15.84
C SER A 175 -6.16 12.67 -16.14
N LYS A 176 -5.42 13.77 -16.40
CA LYS A 176 -6.02 15.07 -16.70
C LYS A 176 -6.78 15.04 -18.03
N ALA A 177 -6.22 14.40 -19.05
CA ALA A 177 -6.87 14.27 -20.34
C ALA A 177 -8.08 13.31 -20.31
N ALA A 178 -8.04 12.25 -19.49
CA ALA A 178 -9.13 11.28 -19.38
C ALA A 178 -10.29 11.76 -18.48
N PHE A 179 -9.97 12.36 -17.34
CA PHE A 179 -10.94 12.65 -16.27
C PHE A 179 -11.08 14.15 -15.94
N GLY A 180 -10.28 15.02 -16.55
CA GLY A 180 -10.22 16.44 -16.19
C GLY A 180 -9.51 16.73 -14.87
N LEU A 181 -8.96 15.69 -14.20
CA LEU A 181 -8.30 15.79 -12.90
C LEU A 181 -6.91 15.16 -12.93
N THR A 182 -5.94 15.81 -12.29
CA THR A 182 -4.66 15.20 -11.93
C THR A 182 -4.87 14.16 -10.82
N PRO A 183 -3.94 13.21 -10.62
CA PRO A 183 -4.05 12.23 -9.54
C PRO A 183 -4.18 12.85 -8.15
N ALA A 184 -3.60 14.03 -7.91
CA ALA A 184 -3.72 14.76 -6.65
C ALA A 184 -5.13 15.33 -6.46
N GLU A 185 -5.65 16.06 -7.45
CA GLU A 185 -7.04 16.58 -7.44
C GLU A 185 -8.06 15.43 -7.33
N TYR A 186 -7.78 14.29 -7.95
CA TYR A 186 -8.67 13.13 -7.92
C TYR A 186 -8.67 12.44 -6.54
N LYS A 187 -7.52 12.38 -5.87
CA LYS A 187 -7.44 11.93 -4.47
C LYS A 187 -8.24 12.86 -3.55
N GLU A 188 -8.12 14.18 -3.74
CA GLU A 188 -8.87 15.17 -2.96
C GLU A 188 -10.38 15.01 -3.17
N LEU A 189 -10.83 14.88 -4.42
CA LEU A 189 -12.25 14.63 -4.74
C LEU A 189 -12.80 13.39 -4.01
N LYS A 190 -11.98 12.35 -3.90
CA LYS A 190 -12.32 11.10 -3.22
C LYS A 190 -11.99 11.11 -1.72
N GLY A 191 -11.54 12.22 -1.14
CA GLY A 191 -11.20 12.31 0.28
C GLY A 191 -10.10 11.34 0.72
N LEU A 192 -9.11 11.09 -0.15
CA LEU A 192 -7.98 10.20 0.11
C LEU A 192 -6.77 11.01 0.59
N GLU A 193 -6.11 10.55 1.64
CA GLU A 193 -4.88 11.20 2.14
C GLU A 193 -3.64 10.43 1.68
N ARG A 194 -3.56 9.14 2.04
CA ARG A 194 -2.38 8.29 1.81
C ARG A 194 -2.69 7.10 0.93
N GLU A 195 -3.96 6.86 0.66
CA GLU A 195 -4.45 5.69 -0.06
C GLU A 195 -4.11 5.73 -1.54
N ASN A 196 -4.09 4.55 -2.15
CA ASN A 196 -3.90 4.40 -3.58
C ASN A 196 -5.19 4.80 -4.32
N LEU A 197 -5.14 5.79 -5.20
CA LEU A 197 -6.31 6.27 -5.93
C LEU A 197 -7.08 5.16 -6.67
N ARG A 198 -6.38 4.25 -7.35
CA ARG A 198 -7.00 3.19 -8.16
C ARG A 198 -7.73 2.15 -7.31
N ASP A 199 -7.31 1.97 -6.06
CA ASP A 199 -8.01 1.09 -5.12
C ASP A 199 -9.35 1.71 -4.66
N HIS A 200 -9.55 3.00 -4.91
CA HIS A 200 -10.73 3.77 -4.54
C HIS A 200 -11.54 4.26 -5.75
N MET A 201 -11.23 3.77 -6.94
CA MET A 201 -11.98 4.03 -8.18
C MET A 201 -13.12 3.04 -8.38
N THR A 202 -14.23 3.53 -8.91
CA THR A 202 -15.35 2.73 -9.42
C THR A 202 -14.93 1.92 -10.65
N ASP A 203 -15.78 0.97 -11.04
CA ASP A 203 -15.54 0.12 -12.22
C ASP A 203 -15.30 0.91 -13.50
N LEU A 204 -16.10 1.94 -13.76
CA LEU A 204 -15.95 2.77 -14.96
C LEU A 204 -14.66 3.60 -14.89
N GLU A 205 -14.34 4.18 -13.73
CA GLU A 205 -13.09 4.92 -13.54
C GLU A 205 -11.86 4.03 -13.77
N LEU A 206 -11.88 2.76 -13.33
CA LEU A 206 -10.84 1.78 -13.64
C LEU A 206 -10.77 1.47 -15.14
N ILE A 207 -11.91 1.25 -15.80
CA ILE A 207 -11.97 0.94 -17.24
C ILE A 207 -11.40 2.08 -18.08
N PHE A 208 -11.79 3.33 -17.81
CA PHE A 208 -11.27 4.47 -18.56
C PHE A 208 -9.80 4.74 -18.25
N SER A 209 -9.33 4.44 -17.03
CA SER A 209 -7.90 4.51 -16.70
C SER A 209 -7.10 3.49 -17.53
N MET A 210 -7.57 2.23 -17.59
CA MET A 210 -6.95 1.18 -18.41
C MET A 210 -6.95 1.53 -19.90
N LEU A 211 -8.05 2.09 -20.41
CA LEU A 211 -8.13 2.54 -21.81
C LEU A 211 -7.13 3.65 -22.09
N GLY A 212 -7.00 4.64 -21.21
CA GLY A 212 -6.06 5.74 -21.38
C GLY A 212 -4.61 5.26 -21.36
N GLU A 213 -4.28 4.38 -20.41
CA GLU A 213 -2.94 3.79 -20.29
C GLU A 213 -2.59 2.92 -21.50
N ALA A 214 -3.47 2.00 -21.91
CA ALA A 214 -3.26 1.15 -23.08
C ALA A 214 -3.17 1.97 -24.38
N ALA A 215 -4.03 2.97 -24.56
CA ALA A 215 -3.97 3.85 -25.72
C ALA A 215 -2.66 4.65 -25.76
N THR A 216 -2.16 5.13 -24.61
CA THR A 216 -0.84 5.78 -24.55
C THR A 216 0.26 4.82 -24.98
N THR A 217 0.30 3.58 -24.48
CA THR A 217 1.30 2.59 -24.88
C THR A 217 1.28 2.36 -26.38
N GLU A 218 0.11 2.12 -26.96
CA GLU A 218 -0.03 1.87 -28.40
C GLU A 218 0.38 3.09 -29.25
N ILE A 219 -0.01 4.29 -28.83
CA ILE A 219 0.40 5.53 -29.52
C ILE A 219 1.92 5.72 -29.43
N THR A 220 2.50 5.50 -28.27
CA THR A 220 3.96 5.58 -28.05
C THR A 220 4.69 4.62 -28.98
N ARG A 221 4.22 3.37 -29.14
CA ARG A 221 4.79 2.39 -30.06
C ARG A 221 4.67 2.81 -31.52
N VAL A 222 3.48 3.21 -31.95
CA VAL A 222 3.21 3.57 -33.36
C VAL A 222 3.96 4.84 -33.78
N GLN A 223 4.07 5.83 -32.89
CA GLN A 223 4.80 7.07 -33.16
C GLN A 223 6.29 6.96 -32.91
N ASP A 224 6.75 5.81 -32.41
CA ASP A 224 8.09 5.58 -31.89
C ASP A 224 8.58 6.72 -30.98
N ALA A 225 7.72 7.17 -30.07
CA ALA A 225 7.99 8.34 -29.23
C ALA A 225 9.23 8.13 -28.35
N GLN A 226 10.20 9.04 -28.42
CA GLN A 226 11.44 8.97 -27.65
C GLN A 226 11.56 10.08 -26.61
N GLY A 227 12.13 9.74 -25.46
CA GLY A 227 12.34 10.67 -24.36
C GLY A 227 11.03 11.22 -23.77
N PHE A 228 11.18 12.18 -22.87
CA PHE A 228 10.08 12.69 -22.06
C PHE A 228 9.00 13.43 -22.86
N ASP A 229 9.37 14.39 -23.70
CA ASP A 229 8.42 15.32 -24.31
C ASP A 229 7.53 14.67 -25.38
N GLU A 230 8.06 13.73 -26.15
CA GLU A 230 7.27 12.95 -27.10
C GLU A 230 6.31 12.01 -26.38
N ASN A 231 6.79 11.32 -25.33
CA ASN A 231 5.95 10.47 -24.49
C ASN A 231 4.89 11.27 -23.72
N ARG A 232 5.16 12.53 -23.38
CA ARG A 232 4.16 13.46 -22.82
C ARG A 232 3.06 13.77 -23.82
N THR A 233 3.40 13.91 -25.10
CA THR A 233 2.43 14.08 -26.17
C THR A 233 1.60 12.81 -26.38
N ALA A 234 2.24 11.64 -26.38
CA ALA A 234 1.54 10.35 -26.45
C ALA A 234 0.61 10.12 -25.25
N ALA A 235 1.05 10.47 -24.04
CA ALA A 235 0.26 10.42 -22.80
C ALA A 235 -1.03 11.26 -22.90
N ARG A 236 -0.91 12.50 -23.38
CA ARG A 236 -2.08 13.37 -23.61
C ARG A 236 -3.03 12.80 -24.65
N LYS A 237 -2.52 12.25 -25.76
CA LYS A 237 -3.34 11.66 -26.82
C LYS A 237 -4.09 10.42 -26.31
N GLY A 238 -3.40 9.51 -25.61
CA GLY A 238 -4.02 8.31 -25.03
C GLY A 238 -5.06 8.63 -23.97
N GLY A 239 -4.75 9.56 -23.06
CA GLY A 239 -5.72 10.07 -22.09
C GLY A 239 -6.93 10.73 -22.77
N ARG A 240 -6.74 11.48 -23.86
CA ARG A 240 -7.84 12.09 -24.63
C ARG A 240 -8.77 11.04 -25.24
N ILE A 241 -8.25 9.94 -25.78
CA ILE A 241 -9.08 8.83 -26.30
C ILE A 241 -10.00 8.29 -25.20
N ALA A 242 -9.46 8.07 -24.00
CA ALA A 242 -10.27 7.63 -22.86
C ALA A 242 -11.26 8.71 -22.42
N GLY A 243 -10.87 9.98 -22.43
CA GLY A 243 -11.73 11.12 -22.10
C GLY A 243 -12.92 11.26 -23.05
N GLU A 244 -12.68 11.18 -24.35
CA GLU A 244 -13.74 11.22 -25.37
C GLU A 244 -14.70 10.04 -25.24
N ALA A 245 -14.17 8.83 -25.00
CA ALA A 245 -15.00 7.65 -24.76
C ALA A 245 -15.84 7.80 -23.49
N ARG A 246 -15.25 8.34 -22.41
CA ARG A 246 -15.94 8.64 -21.15
C ARG A 246 -17.06 9.65 -21.39
N GLU A 247 -16.77 10.76 -22.05
CA GLU A 247 -17.75 11.82 -22.31
C GLU A 247 -18.93 11.33 -23.14
N LYS A 248 -18.67 10.55 -24.18
CA LYS A 248 -19.74 9.89 -24.96
C LYS A 248 -20.62 9.01 -24.07
N LEU A 249 -20.02 8.20 -23.19
CA LEU A 249 -20.79 7.39 -22.25
C LEU A 249 -21.61 8.25 -21.27
N GLU A 250 -21.04 9.34 -20.74
CA GLU A 250 -21.75 10.24 -19.82
C GLU A 250 -22.94 10.92 -20.50
N ILE A 251 -22.83 11.28 -21.78
CA ILE A 251 -23.92 11.86 -22.58
C ILE A 251 -25.07 10.86 -22.71
N GLU A 252 -24.78 9.63 -23.14
CA GLU A 252 -25.80 8.59 -23.36
C GLU A 252 -26.47 8.14 -22.06
N THR A 253 -25.69 8.00 -20.99
CA THR A 253 -26.19 7.51 -19.70
C THR A 253 -26.76 8.60 -18.81
N LYS A 254 -26.48 9.88 -19.12
CA LYS A 254 -26.78 11.06 -18.28
C LYS A 254 -26.20 10.96 -16.86
N ARG A 255 -25.13 10.19 -16.67
CA ARG A 255 -24.47 9.99 -15.38
C ARG A 255 -22.99 10.29 -15.51
N LYS A 256 -22.43 10.96 -14.49
CA LYS A 256 -20.99 11.21 -14.41
C LYS A 256 -20.25 9.93 -14.02
N VAL A 257 -19.12 9.69 -14.68
CA VAL A 257 -18.20 8.60 -14.35
C VAL A 257 -17.29 9.00 -13.19
N VAL A 258 -16.78 10.23 -13.21
CA VAL A 258 -15.96 10.78 -12.13
C VAL A 258 -16.87 11.13 -10.95
N THR A 259 -16.68 10.46 -9.82
CA THR A 259 -17.50 10.68 -8.62
C THR A 259 -16.67 10.70 -7.33
N PRO A 260 -17.19 11.31 -6.25
CA PRO A 260 -16.59 11.19 -4.91
C PRO A 260 -16.69 9.79 -4.30
N GLU A 261 -17.41 8.84 -4.92
CA GLU A 261 -17.58 7.48 -4.37
C GLU A 261 -16.22 6.79 -4.26
N ASN A 262 -15.97 6.18 -3.11
CA ASN A 262 -14.73 5.47 -2.78
C ASN A 262 -15.04 4.26 -1.87
N TYR A 263 -14.03 3.43 -1.61
CA TYR A 263 -14.13 2.25 -0.73
C TYR A 263 -13.75 2.49 0.75
N LEU A 264 -13.49 3.73 1.18
CA LEU A 264 -13.17 4.05 2.60
C LEU A 264 -14.41 3.96 3.50
N LEU A 265 -15.53 4.44 2.99
CA LEU A 265 -16.85 4.20 3.54
C LEU A 265 -17.42 3.00 2.79
N GLU A 266 -18.14 2.09 3.46
CA GLU A 266 -18.90 1.02 2.76
C GLU A 266 -19.49 1.60 1.46
N PRO A 267 -19.19 1.01 0.28
CA PRO A 267 -19.55 1.60 -1.01
C PRO A 267 -20.98 2.11 -0.96
N GLU A 268 -21.23 3.33 -1.42
CA GLU A 268 -22.56 3.94 -1.30
C GLU A 268 -23.62 3.06 -1.97
N SER A 269 -23.24 2.33 -3.01
CA SER A 269 -24.01 1.23 -3.61
C SER A 269 -24.43 0.14 -2.61
N ARG A 270 -23.54 -0.35 -1.73
CA ARG A 270 -23.86 -1.30 -0.64
C ARG A 270 -24.74 -0.67 0.44
N LYS A 271 -24.55 0.61 0.77
CA LYS A 271 -25.46 1.34 1.69
C LYS A 271 -26.87 1.49 1.10
N ARG A 272 -26.99 1.83 -0.19
CA ARG A 272 -28.27 1.96 -0.91
C ARG A 272 -28.98 0.61 -1.09
N LEU A 273 -28.23 -0.48 -1.25
CA LEU A 273 -28.78 -1.85 -1.25
C LEU A 273 -29.32 -2.26 0.13
N LYS A 274 -28.65 -1.88 1.23
CA LYS A 274 -29.19 -2.08 2.60
C LYS A 274 -30.45 -1.23 2.87
N GLY A 275 -30.55 -0.05 2.28
CA GLY A 275 -31.71 0.84 2.43
C GLY A 275 -32.96 0.44 1.65
N LYS A 276 -32.83 -0.42 0.62
CA LYS A 276 -33.96 -0.94 -0.17
C LYS A 276 -34.60 -2.22 0.39
N ASN A 277 -33.95 -2.84 1.38
CA ASN A 277 -34.46 -4.02 2.10
C ASN A 277 -35.05 -3.68 3.47
N LYS A 278 -35.50 -2.43 3.67
CA LYS A 278 -36.23 -1.98 4.85
C LYS A 278 -37.60 -1.47 4.45
#